data_AF-A0A852T5J4-F1
#
_entry.id   AF-A0A852T5J4-F1
#
_cell.length_a   1.000
_cell.length_b   1.000
_cell.length_c   1.000
_cell.angle_alpha   90.00
_cell.angle_beta   90.00
_cell.angle_gamma   90.00
#
_symmetry.space_group_name_H-M   'P 1'
#
loop_
_entity.id
_entity.type
_entity.pdbx_description
1 polymer ?
#
loop_
_entity_poly.entity_id
_entity_poly.type
_entity_poly.pdbx_seq_one_letter_code
_entity_poly.pdbx_strand_id
1 'polypeptide(L)'
;MSCHHNDLACQVARLADSLTGFDWDGFVATVLATVVGAAAAALVSIVLYRHELRTRRRGDIDAAAVALIRGIQTYTREYRMFQQSLRARAEQSIMAVQQGWVERVTLTPEPDRAELDTAVEALVVITRKSERIVAERARQVLYELTFIRNPDKSVEEYNNVRRVLVSWRAGKLKDGQTVEALNVVDRRRQVINGDVDGPLPDSPEPYVRKPFVLEDA
;
A
#
# COMPACT_ATOMS: atom_id res chain seq x y z
N MET A 1 -66.02 31.49 37.75
CA MET A 1 -66.20 30.63 38.93
C MET A 1 -65.15 30.98 39.97
N SER A 2 -65.56 31.49 41.12
CA SER A 2 -64.69 31.87 42.23
C SER A 2 -64.43 30.64 43.11
N CYS A 3 -63.21 30.13 43.10
CA CYS A 3 -62.84 29.05 44.01
C CYS A 3 -62.54 29.58 45.41
N HIS A 4 -63.10 28.93 46.43
CA HIS A 4 -62.72 29.16 47.83
C HIS A 4 -61.32 28.61 48.10
N HIS A 5 -60.55 29.36 48.89
CA HIS A 5 -59.10 29.17 49.09
C HIS A 5 -58.71 27.80 49.70
N ASN A 6 -59.66 27.08 50.31
CA ASN A 6 -59.42 25.86 51.07
C ASN A 6 -59.87 24.57 50.36
N ASP A 7 -60.30 24.66 49.10
CA ASP A 7 -60.77 23.48 48.37
C ASP A 7 -59.62 22.85 47.55
N LEU A 8 -59.03 21.78 48.09
CA LEU A 8 -57.96 21.01 47.43
C LEU A 8 -58.38 20.58 46.01
N ALA A 9 -59.66 20.31 45.79
CA ALA A 9 -60.20 19.97 44.48
C ALA A 9 -60.02 21.09 43.45
N CYS A 10 -60.17 22.36 43.86
CA CYS A 10 -59.96 23.47 42.93
C CYS A 10 -58.48 23.78 42.67
N GLN A 11 -57.60 23.60 43.67
CA GLN A 11 -56.16 23.74 43.44
C GLN A 11 -55.64 22.64 42.51
N VAL A 12 -56.11 21.39 42.65
CA VAL A 12 -55.79 20.29 41.74
C VAL A 12 -56.39 20.51 40.35
N ALA A 13 -57.62 21.02 40.24
CA ALA A 13 -58.23 21.36 38.95
C ALA A 13 -57.48 22.48 38.22
N ARG A 14 -56.98 23.51 38.93
CA ARG A 14 -56.11 24.53 38.33
C ARG A 14 -54.74 24.00 37.94
N LEU A 15 -54.15 23.11 38.73
CA LEU A 15 -52.89 22.45 38.37
C LEU A 15 -53.08 21.57 37.13
N ALA A 16 -54.18 20.81 37.10
CA ALA A 16 -54.58 20.00 35.95
C ALA A 16 -54.82 20.88 34.72
N ASP A 17 -55.55 21.98 34.83
CA ASP A 17 -55.78 22.91 33.72
C ASP A 17 -54.49 23.59 33.23
N SER A 18 -53.54 23.87 34.13
CA SER A 18 -52.21 24.37 33.75
C SER A 18 -51.31 23.30 33.13
N LEU A 19 -51.61 22.01 33.37
CA LEU A 19 -50.90 20.85 32.80
C LEU A 19 -51.59 20.30 31.54
N THR A 20 -52.86 20.63 31.29
CA THR A 20 -53.64 20.18 30.13
C THR A 20 -53.65 21.19 28.99
N GLY A 21 -53.16 22.42 29.22
CA GLY A 21 -52.84 23.36 28.15
C GLY A 21 -51.73 22.80 27.26
N PHE A 22 -52.11 22.23 26.12
CA PHE A 22 -51.15 21.62 25.20
C PHE A 22 -50.23 22.72 24.62
N ASP A 23 -49.00 22.76 25.11
CA ASP A 23 -47.94 23.66 24.63
C ASP A 23 -47.44 23.19 23.27
N TRP A 24 -48.12 23.63 22.22
CA TRP A 24 -47.76 23.34 20.84
C TRP A 24 -46.36 23.84 20.49
N ASP A 25 -45.95 24.98 21.03
CA ASP A 25 -44.64 25.57 20.74
C ASP A 25 -43.53 24.75 21.40
N GLY A 26 -43.70 24.36 22.67
CA GLY A 26 -42.78 23.46 23.38
C GLY A 26 -42.70 22.07 22.74
N PHE A 27 -43.83 21.51 22.33
CA PHE A 27 -43.86 20.22 21.62
C PHE A 27 -43.12 20.31 20.28
N VAL A 28 -43.44 21.30 19.44
CA VAL A 28 -42.79 21.48 18.12
C VAL A 28 -41.31 21.77 18.28
N ALA A 29 -40.91 22.61 19.24
CA ALA A 29 -39.51 22.89 19.53
C ALA A 29 -38.76 21.61 19.95
N THR A 30 -39.36 20.77 20.78
CA THR A 30 -38.77 19.50 21.22
C THR A 30 -38.64 18.51 20.06
N VAL A 31 -39.66 18.41 19.20
CA VAL A 31 -39.62 17.56 18.00
C VAL A 31 -38.53 18.03 17.05
N LEU A 32 -38.46 19.34 16.76
CA LEU A 32 -37.42 19.92 15.90
C LEU A 32 -36.02 19.72 16.49
N ALA A 33 -35.84 19.98 17.79
CA ALA A 33 -34.57 19.75 18.47
C ALA A 33 -34.15 18.27 18.38
N THR A 34 -35.09 17.34 18.54
CA THR A 34 -34.84 15.90 18.41
C THR A 34 -34.44 15.52 16.98
N VAL A 35 -35.16 16.03 15.98
CA VAL A 35 -34.86 15.77 14.55
C VAL A 35 -33.50 16.34 14.18
N VAL A 36 -33.18 17.56 14.60
CA VAL A 36 -31.88 18.19 14.36
C VAL A 36 -30.75 17.43 15.06
N GLY A 37 -30.95 17.03 16.32
CA GLY A 37 -30.01 16.21 17.08
C GLY A 37 -29.75 14.86 16.40
N ALA A 38 -30.80 14.17 15.97
CA ALA A 38 -30.70 12.90 15.24
C ALA A 38 -30.00 13.07 13.88
N ALA A 39 -30.31 14.14 13.14
CA ALA A 39 -29.67 14.44 11.86
C ALA A 39 -28.17 14.75 12.03
N ALA A 40 -27.80 15.52 13.05
CA ALA A 40 -26.40 15.80 13.37
C ALA A 40 -25.64 14.52 13.75
N ALA A 41 -26.22 13.67 14.60
CA ALA A 41 -25.64 12.38 14.98
C ALA A 41 -25.46 11.43 13.78
N ALA A 42 -26.44 11.40 12.86
CA ALA A 42 -26.36 10.64 11.63
C ALA A 42 -25.23 11.16 10.72
N LEU A 43 -25.09 12.48 10.56
CA LEU A 43 -24.02 13.09 9.77
C LEU A 43 -22.63 12.77 10.35
N VAL A 44 -22.45 12.90 11.66
CA VAL A 44 -21.19 12.56 12.34
C VAL A 44 -20.85 11.08 12.13
N SER A 45 -21.83 10.19 12.30
CA SER A 45 -21.65 8.75 12.07
C SER A 45 -21.21 8.45 10.63
N ILE A 46 -21.82 9.10 9.63
CA ILE A 46 -21.44 8.93 8.21
C ILE A 46 -20.02 9.44 7.95
N VAL A 47 -19.64 10.58 8.53
CA VAL A 47 -18.29 11.15 8.38
C VAL A 47 -17.24 10.23 9.02
N LEU A 48 -17.49 9.73 10.24
CA LEU A 48 -16.61 8.80 10.92
C LEU A 48 -16.46 7.49 10.13
N TYR A 49 -17.58 6.92 9.66
CA TYR A 49 -17.57 5.72 8.84
C TYR A 49 -16.77 5.91 7.54
N ARG A 50 -16.94 7.04 6.84
CA ARG A 50 -16.14 7.37 5.65
C ARG A 50 -14.66 7.55 5.95
N HIS A 51 -14.32 8.14 7.10
CA HIS A 51 -12.95 8.30 7.54
C HIS A 51 -12.31 6.94 7.82
N GLU A 52 -13.00 6.08 8.58
CA GLU A 52 -12.53 4.74 8.90
C GLU A 52 -12.31 3.87 7.66
N LEU A 53 -13.25 3.89 6.71
CA LEU A 53 -13.11 3.19 5.43
C LEU A 53 -11.88 3.66 4.64
N ARG A 54 -11.59 4.97 4.64
CA ARG A 54 -10.40 5.51 3.97
C ARG A 54 -9.12 5.05 4.66
N THR A 55 -9.08 5.05 5.99
CA THR A 55 -7.90 4.64 6.76
C THR A 55 -7.63 3.15 6.61
N ARG A 56 -8.67 2.31 6.74
CA ARG A 56 -8.56 0.86 6.51
C ARG A 56 -8.04 0.56 5.12
N ARG A 57 -8.63 1.18 4.10
CA ARG A 57 -8.21 0.99 2.72
C ARG A 57 -6.76 1.42 2.45
N ARG A 58 -6.28 2.50 3.08
CA ARG A 58 -4.86 2.87 3.01
C ARG A 58 -3.98 1.80 3.63
N GLY A 59 -4.37 1.27 4.80
CA GLY A 59 -3.69 0.16 5.47
C GLY A 59 -3.61 -1.10 4.60
N ASP A 60 -4.69 -1.46 3.90
CA ASP A 60 -4.70 -2.63 3.01
C ASP A 60 -3.73 -2.46 1.82
N ILE A 61 -3.68 -1.26 1.25
CA ILE A 61 -2.74 -0.93 0.14
C ILE A 61 -1.30 -0.94 0.65
N ASP A 62 -1.04 -0.40 1.83
CA ASP A 62 0.29 -0.43 2.46
C ASP A 62 0.75 -1.87 2.71
N ALA A 63 -0.13 -2.71 3.27
CA ALA A 63 0.15 -4.12 3.51
C ALA A 63 0.48 -4.87 2.21
N ALA A 64 -0.32 -4.67 1.16
CA ALA A 64 -0.09 -5.28 -0.16
C ALA A 64 1.22 -4.82 -0.80
N ALA A 65 1.53 -3.51 -0.73
CA ALA A 65 2.77 -2.97 -1.26
C ALA A 65 4.00 -3.49 -0.48
N VAL A 66 3.90 -3.61 0.85
CA VAL A 66 4.94 -4.21 1.69
C VAL A 66 5.14 -5.68 1.36
N ALA A 67 4.06 -6.43 1.13
CA ALA A 67 4.15 -7.83 0.68
C ALA A 67 4.91 -7.94 -0.64
N LEU A 68 4.60 -7.08 -1.63
CA LEU A 68 5.32 -7.03 -2.90
C LEU A 68 6.79 -6.66 -2.72
N ILE A 69 7.10 -5.65 -1.92
CA ILE A 69 8.49 -5.22 -1.63
C ILE A 69 9.29 -6.37 -1.00
N ARG A 70 8.68 -7.12 -0.07
CA ARG A 70 9.28 -8.31 0.55
C ARG A 70 9.45 -9.43 -0.46
N GLY A 71 8.44 -9.70 -1.29
CA GLY A 71 8.52 -10.69 -2.37
C GLY A 71 9.68 -10.41 -3.33
N ILE A 72 9.87 -9.15 -3.74
CA ILE A 72 11.02 -8.74 -4.57
C ILE A 72 12.35 -9.02 -3.84
N GLN A 73 12.42 -8.69 -2.54
CA GLN A 73 13.63 -8.91 -1.74
C GLN A 73 13.96 -10.39 -1.57
N THR A 74 12.96 -11.23 -1.29
CA THR A 74 13.11 -12.68 -1.17
C THR A 74 13.56 -13.28 -2.49
N TYR A 75 12.83 -13.01 -3.58
CA TYR A 75 13.16 -13.49 -4.92
C TYR A 75 14.59 -13.10 -5.34
N THR A 76 14.97 -11.83 -5.18
CA THR A 76 16.32 -11.37 -5.54
C THR A 76 17.43 -12.00 -4.69
N ARG A 77 17.16 -12.27 -3.41
CA ARG A 77 18.10 -12.98 -2.54
C ARG A 77 18.27 -14.44 -2.96
N GLU A 78 17.17 -15.15 -3.16
CA GLU A 78 17.17 -16.56 -3.56
C GLU A 78 17.79 -16.76 -4.94
N TYR A 79 17.48 -15.87 -5.88
CA TYR A 79 18.07 -15.89 -7.21
C TYR A 79 19.59 -15.71 -7.19
N ARG A 80 20.13 -14.86 -6.30
CA ARG A 80 21.58 -14.75 -6.10
C ARG A 80 22.18 -16.05 -5.56
N MET A 81 21.54 -16.70 -4.59
CA MET A 81 22.02 -17.97 -4.04
C MET A 81 21.99 -19.07 -5.13
N PHE A 82 20.92 -19.12 -5.93
CA PHE A 82 20.82 -20.01 -7.08
C PHE A 82 21.97 -19.79 -8.07
N GLN A 83 22.21 -18.54 -8.49
CA GLN A 83 23.29 -18.20 -9.42
C GLN A 83 24.68 -18.53 -8.84
N GLN A 84 24.90 -18.31 -7.55
CA GLN A 84 26.15 -18.70 -6.88
C GLN A 84 26.33 -20.23 -6.89
N SER A 85 25.26 -21.00 -6.64
CA SER A 85 25.31 -22.46 -6.69
C SER A 85 25.60 -22.99 -8.11
N LEU A 86 25.06 -22.33 -9.15
CA LEU A 86 25.35 -22.65 -10.55
C LEU A 86 26.81 -22.38 -10.90
N ARG A 87 27.33 -21.21 -10.53
CA ARG A 87 28.76 -20.86 -10.74
C ARG A 87 29.67 -21.84 -10.02
N ALA A 88 29.41 -22.10 -8.73
CA ALA A 88 30.18 -23.06 -7.94
C ALA A 88 30.19 -24.45 -8.58
N ARG A 89 29.05 -24.93 -9.08
CA ARG A 89 28.97 -26.22 -9.78
C ARG A 89 29.67 -26.22 -11.13
N ALA A 90 29.63 -25.11 -11.87
CA ALA A 90 30.33 -24.98 -13.16
C ALA A 90 31.86 -24.97 -13.00
N GLU A 91 32.35 -24.45 -11.87
CA GLU A 91 33.78 -24.41 -11.54
C GLU A 91 34.30 -25.75 -10.98
N GLN A 92 33.42 -26.69 -10.61
CA GLN A 92 33.84 -28.01 -10.14
C GLN A 92 34.44 -28.86 -11.26
N SER A 93 35.65 -29.36 -11.04
CA SER A 93 36.22 -30.41 -11.89
C SER A 93 35.42 -31.70 -11.79
N ILE A 94 34.86 -32.15 -12.91
CA ILE A 94 34.09 -33.39 -13.00
C ILE A 94 34.92 -34.59 -12.53
N MET A 95 36.21 -34.62 -12.88
CA MET A 95 37.11 -35.71 -12.48
C MET A 95 37.36 -35.73 -10.97
N ALA A 96 37.51 -34.56 -10.33
CA ALA A 96 37.73 -34.48 -8.90
C ALA A 96 36.50 -34.95 -8.09
N VAL A 97 35.29 -34.71 -8.61
CA VAL A 97 34.04 -35.23 -8.01
C VAL A 97 33.93 -36.76 -8.21
N GLN A 98 34.24 -37.26 -9.42
CA GLN A 98 34.19 -38.71 -9.71
C GLN A 98 35.21 -39.52 -8.90
N GLN A 99 36.38 -38.96 -8.64
CA GLN A 99 37.44 -39.57 -7.83
C GLN A 99 37.21 -39.39 -6.32
N GLY A 100 36.14 -38.69 -5.90
CA GLY A 100 35.81 -38.46 -4.50
C GLY A 100 36.73 -37.49 -3.78
N TRP A 101 37.51 -36.67 -4.49
CA TRP A 101 38.43 -35.69 -3.91
C TRP A 101 37.71 -34.45 -3.39
N VAL A 102 36.52 -34.16 -3.91
CA VAL A 102 35.65 -33.06 -3.48
C VAL A 102 34.19 -33.50 -3.46
N GLU A 103 33.44 -32.99 -2.49
CA GLU A 103 32.00 -33.21 -2.40
C GLU A 103 31.26 -32.50 -3.54
N ARG A 104 30.21 -33.16 -4.07
CA ARG A 104 29.39 -32.60 -5.14
C ARG A 104 28.60 -31.40 -4.62
N VAL A 105 28.72 -30.25 -5.28
CA VAL A 105 27.89 -29.08 -4.94
C VAL A 105 26.42 -29.39 -5.21
N THR A 106 25.60 -29.23 -4.18
CA THR A 106 24.15 -29.29 -4.27
C THR A 106 23.64 -27.99 -4.91
N LEU A 107 22.80 -28.13 -5.94
CA LEU A 107 22.17 -26.96 -6.55
C LEU A 107 21.03 -26.50 -5.66
N THR A 108 21.02 -25.21 -5.35
CA THR A 108 19.82 -24.56 -4.83
C THR A 108 18.74 -24.64 -5.91
N PRO A 109 17.46 -24.85 -5.57
CA PRO A 109 16.38 -24.77 -6.55
C PRO A 109 16.29 -23.37 -7.14
N GLU A 110 15.83 -23.28 -8.39
CA GLU A 110 15.49 -21.99 -9.00
C GLU A 110 14.35 -21.34 -8.19
N PRO A 111 14.44 -20.05 -7.84
CA PRO A 111 13.40 -19.39 -7.07
C PRO A 111 12.11 -19.26 -7.87
N ASP A 112 11.00 -19.59 -7.23
CA ASP A 112 9.67 -19.41 -7.80
C ASP A 112 9.26 -17.92 -7.78
N ARG A 113 8.55 -17.48 -8.82
CA ARG A 113 7.96 -16.14 -8.92
C ARG A 113 6.52 -16.07 -8.43
N ALA A 114 5.88 -17.20 -8.13
CA ALA A 114 4.47 -17.25 -7.75
C ALA A 114 4.12 -16.29 -6.59
N GLU A 115 4.98 -16.16 -5.57
CA GLU A 115 4.75 -15.23 -4.46
C GLU A 115 4.81 -13.76 -4.91
N LEU A 116 5.79 -13.42 -5.75
CA LEU A 116 5.93 -12.07 -6.32
C LEU A 116 4.72 -11.72 -7.21
N ASP A 117 4.32 -12.64 -8.08
CA ASP A 117 3.20 -12.49 -9.00
C ASP A 117 1.88 -12.36 -8.23
N THR A 118 1.69 -13.18 -7.20
CA THR A 118 0.51 -13.09 -6.31
C THR A 118 0.47 -11.75 -5.57
N ALA A 119 1.61 -11.29 -5.05
CA ALA A 119 1.68 -10.03 -4.32
C ALA A 119 1.37 -8.82 -5.20
N VAL A 120 1.86 -8.81 -6.46
CA VAL A 120 1.56 -7.71 -7.38
C VAL A 120 0.11 -7.74 -7.87
N GLU A 121 -0.46 -8.92 -8.13
CA GLU A 121 -1.87 -9.04 -8.49
C GLU A 121 -2.79 -8.61 -7.35
N ALA A 122 -2.46 -8.97 -6.10
CA ALA A 122 -3.19 -8.48 -4.92
C ALA A 122 -3.13 -6.94 -4.82
N LEU A 123 -1.98 -6.32 -5.08
CA LEU A 123 -1.83 -4.87 -5.11
C LEU A 123 -2.70 -4.23 -6.21
N VAL A 124 -2.74 -4.80 -7.41
CA VAL A 124 -3.59 -4.32 -8.53
C VAL A 124 -5.07 -4.39 -8.17
N VAL A 125 -5.52 -5.46 -7.51
CA VAL A 125 -6.92 -5.67 -7.12
C VAL A 125 -7.38 -4.66 -6.06
N ILE A 126 -6.54 -4.36 -5.06
CA ILE A 126 -6.91 -3.51 -3.91
C ILE A 126 -6.82 -2.01 -4.26
N THR A 127 -5.90 -1.63 -5.13
CA THR A 127 -5.69 -0.24 -5.56
C THR A 127 -6.81 0.26 -6.49
N ARG A 128 -7.04 1.58 -6.53
CA ARG A 128 -7.99 2.21 -7.48
C ARG A 128 -7.40 3.50 -8.05
N LYS A 129 -7.97 3.98 -9.16
CA LYS A 129 -7.58 5.24 -9.80
C LYS A 129 -6.08 5.27 -10.09
N SER A 130 -5.38 6.36 -9.73
CA SER A 130 -3.96 6.56 -10.00
C SER A 130 -3.05 5.53 -9.34
N GLU A 131 -3.39 5.04 -8.14
CA GLU A 131 -2.63 3.98 -7.46
C GLU A 131 -2.63 2.66 -8.25
N ARG A 132 -3.75 2.38 -8.94
CA ARG A 132 -3.86 1.18 -9.79
C ARG A 132 -2.97 1.27 -11.02
N ILE A 133 -2.80 2.46 -11.59
CA ILE A 133 -1.86 2.69 -12.70
C ILE A 133 -0.43 2.38 -12.26
N VAL A 134 -0.05 2.79 -11.04
CA VAL A 134 1.25 2.44 -10.46
C VAL A 134 1.40 0.93 -10.31
N ALA A 135 0.39 0.25 -9.75
CA ALA A 135 0.42 -1.20 -9.54
C ALA A 135 0.50 -1.99 -10.85
N GLU A 136 -0.30 -1.62 -11.86
CA GLU A 136 -0.30 -2.26 -13.18
C GLU A 136 1.03 -2.03 -13.90
N ARG A 137 1.61 -0.84 -13.79
CA ARG A 137 2.93 -0.56 -14.37
C ARG A 137 4.03 -1.34 -13.65
N ALA A 138 3.99 -1.42 -12.32
CA ALA A 138 4.94 -2.21 -11.56
C ALA A 138 4.87 -3.69 -11.97
N ARG A 139 3.67 -4.24 -12.15
CA ARG A 139 3.46 -5.60 -12.66
C ARG A 139 4.13 -5.80 -14.02
N GLN A 140 3.89 -4.90 -14.97
CA GLN A 140 4.47 -4.99 -16.30
C GLN A 140 6.00 -4.95 -16.24
N VAL A 141 6.58 -3.98 -15.53
CA VAL A 141 8.04 -3.87 -15.42
C VAL A 141 8.62 -5.13 -14.77
N LEU A 142 8.06 -5.60 -13.65
CA LEU A 142 8.51 -6.83 -13.00
C LEU A 142 8.45 -8.04 -13.93
N TYR A 143 7.39 -8.19 -14.71
CA TYR A 143 7.29 -9.24 -15.72
C TYR A 143 8.40 -9.11 -16.77
N GLU A 144 8.64 -7.92 -17.32
CA GLU A 144 9.65 -7.71 -18.34
C GLU A 144 11.09 -7.94 -17.84
N LEU A 145 11.36 -7.73 -16.54
CA LEU A 145 12.67 -7.96 -15.94
C LEU A 145 13.12 -9.43 -15.94
N THR A 146 12.22 -10.40 -16.12
CA THR A 146 12.62 -11.82 -16.24
C THR A 146 13.34 -12.15 -17.53
N PHE A 147 13.15 -11.32 -18.56
CA PHE A 147 13.78 -11.54 -19.86
C PHE A 147 15.21 -10.98 -19.92
N ILE A 148 15.68 -10.31 -18.87
CA ILE A 148 17.07 -9.87 -18.79
C ILE A 148 17.97 -11.10 -18.66
N ARG A 149 18.79 -11.35 -19.67
CA ARG A 149 19.71 -12.50 -19.72
C ARG A 149 20.85 -12.41 -18.69
N ASN A 150 21.30 -11.19 -18.39
CA ASN A 150 22.36 -10.97 -17.42
C ASN A 150 21.77 -11.00 -15.99
N PRO A 151 22.09 -12.02 -15.17
CA PRO A 151 21.46 -12.19 -13.87
C PRO A 151 21.81 -11.06 -12.90
N ASP A 152 23.04 -10.55 -12.94
CA ASP A 152 23.49 -9.46 -12.07
C ASP A 152 22.73 -8.17 -12.39
N LYS A 153 22.48 -7.91 -13.68
CA LYS A 153 21.66 -6.78 -14.14
C LYS A 153 20.18 -6.95 -13.83
N SER A 154 19.63 -8.15 -13.97
CA SER A 154 18.25 -8.42 -13.57
C SER A 154 18.04 -8.09 -12.10
N VAL A 155 18.92 -8.57 -11.23
CA VAL A 155 18.85 -8.29 -9.79
C VAL A 155 19.01 -6.79 -9.48
N GLU A 156 19.89 -6.09 -10.18
CA GLU A 156 20.02 -4.62 -10.05
C GLU A 156 18.68 -3.92 -10.34
N GLU A 157 18.01 -4.27 -11.43
CA GLU A 157 16.75 -3.64 -11.82
C GLU A 157 15.57 -4.04 -10.93
N TYR A 158 15.49 -5.29 -10.45
CA TYR A 158 14.51 -5.66 -9.42
C TYR A 158 14.68 -4.81 -8.15
N ASN A 159 15.93 -4.52 -7.76
CA ASN A 159 16.21 -3.64 -6.63
C ASN A 159 15.80 -2.19 -6.92
N ASN A 160 15.93 -1.70 -8.15
CA ASN A 160 15.45 -0.38 -8.55
C ASN A 160 13.92 -0.29 -8.43
N VAL A 161 13.17 -1.29 -8.94
CA VAL A 161 11.71 -1.37 -8.76
C VAL A 161 11.34 -1.34 -7.28
N ARG A 162 12.02 -2.15 -6.45
CA ARG A 162 11.80 -2.17 -5.00
C ARG A 162 11.93 -0.77 -4.38
N ARG A 163 12.97 -0.02 -4.74
CA ARG A 163 13.21 1.34 -4.21
C ARG A 163 12.13 2.31 -4.65
N VAL A 164 11.74 2.28 -5.92
CA VAL A 164 10.65 3.12 -6.45
C VAL A 164 9.35 2.86 -5.68
N LEU A 165 9.01 1.58 -5.43
CA LEU A 165 7.83 1.21 -4.63
C LEU A 165 7.94 1.66 -3.17
N VAL A 166 9.12 1.55 -2.55
CA VAL A 166 9.36 2.07 -1.19
C VAL A 166 9.18 3.58 -1.15
N SER A 167 9.76 4.33 -2.09
CA SER A 167 9.62 5.79 -2.16
C SER A 167 8.18 6.23 -2.41
N TRP A 168 7.44 5.50 -3.24
CA TRP A 168 6.01 5.73 -3.45
C TRP A 168 5.21 5.54 -2.16
N ARG A 169 5.40 4.42 -1.45
CA ARG A 169 4.67 4.18 -0.17
C ARG A 169 5.09 5.13 0.94
N ALA A 170 6.35 5.56 0.96
CA ALA A 170 6.83 6.58 1.88
C ALA A 170 6.31 8.00 1.56
N GLY A 171 5.56 8.18 0.46
CA GLY A 171 5.05 9.47 0.03
C GLY A 171 6.10 10.41 -0.56
N LYS A 172 7.31 9.91 -0.86
CA LYS A 172 8.38 10.68 -1.51
C LYS A 172 8.10 10.93 -3.00
N LEU A 173 7.45 9.97 -3.65
CA LEU A 173 7.02 10.05 -5.04
C LEU A 173 5.49 10.06 -5.12
N LYS A 174 4.94 11.02 -5.86
CA LYS A 174 3.53 11.01 -6.25
C LYS A 174 3.30 9.95 -7.33
N ASP A 175 2.07 9.45 -7.46
CA ASP A 175 1.72 8.38 -8.41
C ASP A 175 2.28 8.57 -9.83
N GLY A 176 2.14 9.78 -10.41
CA GLY A 176 2.69 10.07 -11.74
C GLY A 176 4.23 10.04 -11.81
N GLN A 177 4.91 10.48 -10.74
CA GLN A 177 6.37 10.40 -10.63
C GLN A 177 6.83 8.95 -10.45
N THR A 178 6.07 8.14 -9.72
CA THR A 178 6.33 6.71 -9.55
C THR A 178 6.22 5.98 -10.88
N VAL A 179 5.18 6.27 -11.68
CA VAL A 179 5.02 5.68 -13.02
C VAL A 179 6.22 6.06 -13.91
N GLU A 180 6.66 7.32 -13.90
CA GLU A 180 7.82 7.72 -14.68
C GLU A 180 9.12 7.07 -14.20
N ALA A 181 9.31 6.93 -12.89
CA ALA A 181 10.43 6.20 -12.33
C ALA A 181 10.44 4.71 -12.75
N LEU A 182 9.26 4.07 -12.82
CA LEU A 182 9.14 2.71 -13.37
C LEU A 182 9.43 2.65 -14.87
N ASN A 183 9.05 3.68 -15.64
CA ASN A 183 9.41 3.80 -17.06
C ASN A 183 10.92 3.93 -17.26
N VAL A 184 11.63 4.61 -16.35
CA VAL A 184 13.10 4.66 -16.37
C VAL A 184 13.69 3.26 -16.22
N VAL A 185 13.17 2.44 -15.31
CA VAL A 185 13.63 1.04 -15.13
C VAL A 185 13.40 0.21 -16.40
N ASP A 186 12.24 0.34 -17.04
CA ASP A 186 11.96 -0.33 -18.32
C ASP A 186 12.90 0.13 -19.45
N ARG A 187 13.14 1.44 -19.59
CA ARG A 187 14.13 1.96 -20.55
C ARG A 187 15.53 1.40 -20.29
N ARG A 188 15.94 1.31 -19.01
CA ARG A 188 17.22 0.69 -18.63
C ARG A 188 17.27 -0.78 -19.05
N ARG A 189 16.20 -1.55 -18.82
CA ARG A 189 16.07 -2.94 -19.30
C ARG A 189 16.26 -3.03 -20.81
N GLN A 190 15.61 -2.18 -21.59
CA GLN A 190 15.71 -2.19 -23.06
C GLN A 190 17.15 -1.97 -23.54
N VAL A 191 17.86 -1.01 -22.93
CA VAL A 191 19.30 -0.77 -23.22
C VAL A 191 20.15 -1.98 -22.81
N ILE A 192 19.89 -2.59 -21.65
CA ILE A 192 20.63 -3.78 -21.17
C ILE A 192 20.44 -4.98 -22.11
N ASN A 193 19.24 -5.15 -22.68
CA ASN A 193 18.95 -6.23 -23.61
C ASN A 193 19.48 -5.98 -25.04
N GLY A 194 19.97 -4.76 -25.33
CA GLY A 194 20.38 -4.35 -26.67
C GLY A 194 19.20 -4.05 -27.60
N ASP A 195 18.00 -3.80 -27.04
CA ASP A 195 16.81 -3.43 -27.81
C ASP A 195 16.89 -1.96 -28.28
N VAL A 196 17.69 -1.13 -27.60
CA VAL A 196 17.84 0.31 -27.86
C VAL A 196 19.31 0.71 -27.68
N ASP A 197 19.84 1.46 -28.65
CA ASP A 197 21.18 2.05 -28.59
C ASP A 197 21.20 3.32 -27.74
N GLY A 198 22.12 3.41 -26.78
CA GLY A 198 22.33 4.60 -25.96
C GLY A 198 22.99 4.35 -24.61
N PRO A 199 23.38 5.41 -23.88
CA PRO A 199 23.87 5.26 -22.51
C PRO A 199 22.75 4.75 -21.60
N LEU A 200 23.13 3.94 -20.61
CA LEU A 200 22.19 3.46 -19.59
C LEU A 200 21.64 4.66 -18.79
N PRO A 201 20.32 4.92 -18.78
CA PRO A 201 19.74 6.02 -18.01
C PRO A 201 20.07 5.92 -16.52
N ASP A 202 20.12 7.05 -15.81
CA ASP A 202 20.35 7.06 -14.35
C ASP A 202 19.29 6.25 -13.60
N SER A 203 19.68 5.61 -12.49
CA SER A 203 18.73 4.91 -11.62
C SER A 203 17.78 5.93 -10.98
N PRO A 204 16.46 5.67 -10.94
CA PRO A 204 15.48 6.63 -10.41
C PRO A 204 15.64 6.88 -8.91
N GLU A 205 16.26 5.96 -8.17
CA GLU A 205 16.48 6.03 -6.72
C GLU A 205 17.91 5.52 -6.37
N PRO A 206 18.95 6.32 -6.66
CA PRO A 206 20.33 5.88 -6.49
C PRO A 206 20.72 5.86 -5.00
N TYR A 207 21.63 4.94 -4.63
CA TYR A 207 22.29 4.94 -3.31
C TYR A 207 23.33 6.08 -3.25
N VAL A 208 22.91 7.32 -3.46
CA VAL A 208 23.79 8.44 -3.12
C VAL A 208 23.55 8.73 -1.65
N ARG A 209 24.54 8.40 -0.80
CA ARG A 209 24.63 9.03 0.53
C ARG A 209 24.73 10.52 0.26
N LYS A 210 23.60 11.24 0.35
CA LYS A 210 23.68 12.70 0.48
C LYS A 210 24.50 12.95 1.75
N PRO A 211 25.61 13.71 1.68
CA PRO A 211 26.31 14.10 2.89
C PRO A 211 25.27 14.76 3.81
N PHE A 212 25.20 14.27 5.04
CA PHE A 212 24.30 14.81 6.06
C PHE A 212 24.83 16.21 6.39
N VAL A 213 24.30 17.22 5.72
CA VAL A 213 24.53 18.62 6.09
C VAL A 213 23.59 18.88 7.25
N LEU A 214 24.13 18.95 8.46
CA LEU A 214 23.46 19.60 9.58
C LEU A 214 23.32 21.07 9.16
N GLU A 215 22.16 21.45 8.63
CA GLU A 215 21.79 22.85 8.65
C GLU A 215 21.53 23.19 10.12
N ASP A 216 22.38 24.07 10.66
CA ASP A 216 22.34 24.51 12.05
C ASP A 216 20.90 24.92 12.42
N ALA A 217 20.34 24.20 13.40
CA ALA A 217 19.07 24.50 14.05
C ALA A 217 19.27 25.50 15.21
#